data_AF-A0A1Q8CR56-F1
#
_entry.id   AF-A0A1Q8CR56-F1
#
_cell.length_a   1.000
_cell.length_b   1.000
_cell.length_c   1.000
_cell.angle_alpha   90.00
_cell.angle_beta   90.00
_cell.angle_gamma   90.00
#
_symmetry.space_group_name_H-M   'P 1'
#
loop_
_entity.id
_entity.type
_entity.pdbx_description
1 polymer ?
#
loop_
_entity_poly.entity_id
_entity_poly.type
_entity_poly.pdbx_seq_one_letter_code
_entity_poly.pdbx_strand_id
1 'polypeptide(L)'
;MRSRRLAVLLVSPMLVLAGCTTAVAGDPAATDIRPLTVAQAAAQSLVDFGEAGAVHYKGTLLAADGAELAVELDALPTGEVAGTVTVDDLPATVTVVGDTLYLKGDGPFWGALSARFGVAGGDGGALASRWVKLPTSLVGVEFGEVFLPEVLGQAAGAATEQGGGGDLAASPKETVGGTEAYVVDVEGGTVYLATAAPHGVLRLELDQVGSTENTAVSEVVLDVADASPRAPTLYRDLNQRASSELTSAVDALTAVEQGAHRFEACGAPSCTLVVDIRNTGKTAVRVHLRADWTGDDEPLGSCEAKVGPMAPGAAGTIGCTIATPEWVSFYQRANSVPGTHPYGAQWSALVLADPPDVADLKLAANAKPAAPDGSRTEGSHAVYQISHAGTVWKYGVVANRYLREHVDGQLRGCLAATRSACTGSPVTVADDPASAHALVAQLVTTFKDEHGSCPTGQWVGCTGAAK
;
A
#
# COMPACT_ATOMS: atom_id res chain seq x y z
N MET A 1 -23.92 26.60 81.05
CA MET A 1 -25.22 26.19 80.47
C MET A 1 -24.99 25.97 78.97
N ARG A 2 -25.36 24.91 78.27
CA ARG A 2 -25.98 23.60 78.55
C ARG A 2 -25.37 22.64 77.53
N SER A 3 -24.88 21.51 78.02
CA SER A 3 -24.42 20.33 77.30
C SER A 3 -25.55 19.65 76.52
N ARG A 4 -25.31 19.26 75.26
CA ARG A 4 -26.07 18.20 74.58
C ARG A 4 -25.10 17.14 74.08
N ARG A 5 -25.16 15.99 74.74
CA ARG A 5 -24.51 14.74 74.37
C ARG A 5 -25.31 14.13 73.21
N LEU A 6 -24.67 13.89 72.08
CA LEU A 6 -25.19 13.01 71.03
C LEU A 6 -24.45 11.68 71.14
N ALA A 7 -25.19 10.65 71.53
CA ALA A 7 -24.75 9.27 71.49
C ALA A 7 -24.86 8.80 70.03
N VAL A 8 -23.72 8.51 69.41
CA VAL A 8 -23.65 7.86 68.09
C VAL A 8 -23.62 6.36 68.34
N LEU A 9 -24.72 5.69 67.99
CA LEU A 9 -24.80 4.23 67.91
C LEU A 9 -23.89 3.73 66.78
N LEU A 10 -22.84 2.98 67.14
CA LEU A 10 -22.12 2.11 66.21
C LEU A 10 -23.05 0.95 65.81
N VAL A 11 -23.52 0.97 64.56
CA VAL A 11 -24.08 -0.21 63.89
C VAL A 11 -22.99 -0.72 62.95
N SER A 12 -22.31 -1.79 63.34
CA SER A 12 -21.40 -2.54 62.48
C SER A 12 -22.21 -3.31 61.43
N PRO A 13 -22.08 -3.02 60.12
CA PRO A 13 -22.60 -3.92 59.12
C PRO A 13 -21.69 -5.15 59.06
N MET A 14 -22.19 -6.31 59.48
CA MET A 14 -21.64 -7.60 59.11
C MET A 14 -21.75 -7.73 57.58
N LEU A 15 -20.68 -7.38 56.87
CA LEU A 15 -20.52 -7.63 55.45
C LEU A 15 -20.30 -9.14 55.29
N VAL A 16 -21.38 -9.88 54.99
CA VAL A 16 -21.29 -11.30 54.62
C VAL A 16 -20.61 -11.34 53.25
N LEU A 17 -19.31 -11.65 53.25
CA LEU A 17 -18.56 -12.06 52.07
C LEU A 17 -19.21 -13.36 51.55
N ALA A 18 -20.21 -13.22 50.69
CA ALA A 18 -20.63 -14.28 49.79
C ALA A 18 -19.47 -14.46 48.79
N GLY A 19 -18.43 -15.19 49.20
CA GLY A 19 -17.40 -15.67 48.32
C GLY A 19 -18.05 -16.61 47.32
N CYS A 20 -18.38 -16.11 46.13
CA CYS A 20 -18.71 -16.92 44.97
C CYS A 20 -17.46 -17.74 44.65
N THR A 21 -17.27 -18.87 45.32
CA THR A 21 -16.30 -19.87 44.90
C THR A 21 -16.88 -20.46 43.61
N THR A 22 -16.34 -20.04 42.47
CA THR A 22 -16.57 -20.72 41.18
C THR A 22 -15.80 -22.05 41.17
N ALA A 23 -15.95 -22.82 42.24
CA ALA A 23 -15.45 -24.18 42.34
C ALA A 23 -16.35 -25.02 41.43
N VAL A 24 -15.99 -25.09 40.16
CA VAL A 24 -16.55 -26.06 39.24
C VAL A 24 -16.19 -27.43 39.79
N ALA A 25 -17.18 -28.19 40.26
CA ALA A 25 -16.94 -29.51 40.81
C ALA A 25 -16.45 -30.44 39.69
N GLY A 26 -15.20 -30.90 39.80
CA GLY A 26 -14.58 -31.85 38.88
C GLY A 26 -13.06 -31.85 39.01
N ASP A 27 -12.44 -33.02 38.93
CA ASP A 27 -10.99 -33.10 38.77
C ASP A 27 -10.62 -32.65 37.35
N PRO A 28 -9.65 -31.75 37.18
CA PRO A 28 -9.22 -31.33 35.84
C PRO A 28 -8.65 -32.53 35.08
N ALA A 29 -9.40 -33.03 34.11
CA ALA A 29 -8.93 -34.05 33.19
C ALA A 29 -8.02 -33.39 32.14
N ALA A 30 -6.77 -33.85 32.05
CA ALA A 30 -5.85 -33.42 31.00
C ALA A 30 -6.47 -33.73 29.63
N THR A 31 -6.75 -32.69 28.85
CA THR A 31 -7.20 -32.84 27.47
C THR A 31 -5.98 -32.95 26.56
N ASP A 32 -6.00 -33.91 25.65
CA ASP A 32 -4.95 -34.07 24.64
C ASP A 32 -4.93 -32.87 23.68
N ILE A 33 -3.79 -32.17 23.63
CA ILE A 33 -3.58 -31.02 22.74
C ILE A 33 -3.02 -31.57 21.43
N ARG A 34 -3.92 -31.81 20.48
CA ARG A 34 -3.54 -32.26 19.13
C ARG A 34 -2.79 -31.15 18.37
N PRO A 35 -1.91 -31.51 17.42
CA PRO A 35 -1.35 -30.59 16.42
C PRO A 35 -2.43 -29.79 15.68
N LEU A 36 -2.03 -28.72 15.00
CA LEU A 36 -2.94 -27.99 14.12
C LEU A 36 -3.38 -28.87 12.96
N THR A 37 -4.67 -28.83 12.65
CA THR A 37 -5.13 -29.33 11.37
C THR A 37 -4.73 -28.35 10.26
N VAL A 38 -4.78 -28.81 9.01
CA VAL A 38 -4.57 -27.95 7.83
C VAL A 38 -5.43 -26.68 7.90
N ALA A 39 -6.73 -26.81 8.21
CA ALA A 39 -7.64 -25.67 8.32
C ALA A 39 -7.24 -24.70 9.44
N GLN A 40 -6.82 -25.21 10.59
CA GLN A 40 -6.41 -24.36 11.71
C GLN A 40 -5.11 -23.61 11.39
N ALA A 41 -4.17 -24.26 10.70
CA ALA A 41 -2.92 -23.63 10.29
C ALA A 41 -3.15 -22.57 9.19
N ALA A 42 -3.98 -22.85 8.19
CA ALA A 42 -4.34 -21.87 7.15
C ALA A 42 -5.02 -20.64 7.74
N ALA A 43 -6.04 -20.83 8.58
CA ALA A 43 -6.74 -19.73 9.23
C ALA A 43 -5.79 -18.87 10.11
N GLN A 44 -4.93 -19.52 10.90
CA GLN A 44 -3.91 -18.84 11.70
C GLN A 44 -2.97 -18.00 10.83
N SER A 45 -2.48 -18.58 9.73
CA SER A 45 -1.47 -17.95 8.87
C SER A 45 -2.05 -16.82 8.02
N LEU A 46 -3.30 -16.94 7.57
CA LEU A 46 -4.01 -15.87 6.85
C LEU A 46 -4.37 -14.71 7.76
N VAL A 47 -4.67 -14.98 9.03
CA VAL A 47 -4.79 -13.93 10.05
C VAL A 47 -3.44 -13.25 10.27
N ASP A 48 -2.35 -14.00 10.45
CA ASP A 48 -1.00 -13.44 10.60
C ASP A 48 -0.62 -12.57 9.38
N PHE A 49 -1.01 -13.03 8.19
CA PHE A 49 -0.86 -12.30 6.93
C PHE A 49 -1.61 -10.96 6.93
N GLY A 50 -2.89 -10.97 7.34
CA GLY A 50 -3.71 -9.75 7.46
C GLY A 50 -3.17 -8.71 8.44
N GLU A 51 -2.36 -9.12 9.42
CA GLU A 51 -1.73 -8.22 10.40
C GLU A 51 -0.40 -7.61 9.96
N ALA A 52 0.05 -7.90 8.73
CA ALA A 52 1.29 -7.33 8.22
C ALA A 52 1.19 -5.78 8.16
N GLY A 53 2.20 -5.11 8.71
CA GLY A 53 2.32 -3.66 8.61
C GLY A 53 2.76 -3.18 7.22
N ALA A 54 3.32 -4.09 6.41
CA ALA A 54 3.49 -3.96 4.97
C ALA A 54 3.77 -5.34 4.36
N VAL A 55 3.40 -5.54 3.10
CA VAL A 55 3.69 -6.77 2.35
C VAL A 55 4.32 -6.42 1.01
N HIS A 56 5.35 -7.17 0.64
CA HIS A 56 5.91 -7.16 -0.71
C HIS A 56 5.27 -8.30 -1.52
N TYR A 57 4.73 -7.96 -2.69
CA TYR A 57 4.09 -8.85 -3.64
C TYR A 57 4.91 -8.95 -4.91
N LYS A 58 5.02 -10.15 -5.47
CA LYS A 58 5.58 -10.38 -6.79
C LYS A 58 4.82 -11.48 -7.51
N GLY A 59 4.35 -11.22 -8.72
CA GLY A 59 3.64 -12.25 -9.48
C GLY A 59 2.80 -11.72 -10.62
N THR A 60 1.72 -12.43 -10.93
CA THR A 60 0.84 -12.15 -12.07
C THR A 60 -0.64 -12.20 -11.67
N LEU A 61 -1.48 -11.53 -12.43
CA LEU A 61 -2.94 -11.59 -12.33
C LEU A 61 -3.59 -11.19 -13.65
N LEU A 62 -4.87 -11.51 -13.82
CA LEU A 62 -5.70 -10.98 -14.89
C LEU A 62 -6.55 -9.81 -14.37
N ALA A 63 -6.45 -8.65 -15.04
CA ALA A 63 -7.32 -7.51 -14.80
C ALA A 63 -8.76 -7.81 -15.25
N ALA A 64 -9.72 -6.99 -14.81
CA ALA A 64 -11.14 -7.18 -15.12
C ALA A 64 -11.47 -7.22 -16.64
N ASP A 65 -10.62 -6.62 -17.48
CA ASP A 65 -10.75 -6.63 -18.93
C ASP A 65 -9.95 -7.76 -19.63
N GLY A 66 -9.39 -8.68 -18.85
CA GLY A 66 -8.60 -9.83 -19.30
C GLY A 66 -7.13 -9.51 -19.58
N ALA A 67 -6.63 -8.30 -19.27
CA ALA A 67 -5.19 -8.03 -19.35
C ALA A 67 -4.41 -8.93 -18.40
N GLU A 68 -3.36 -9.60 -18.88
CA GLU A 68 -2.36 -10.13 -17.98
C GLU A 68 -1.47 -8.99 -17.46
N LEU A 69 -1.36 -8.89 -16.14
CA LEU A 69 -0.49 -7.95 -15.45
C LEU A 69 0.57 -8.73 -14.68
N ALA A 70 1.84 -8.36 -14.85
CA ALA A 70 2.89 -8.74 -13.91
C ALA A 70 3.15 -7.59 -12.92
N VAL A 71 3.28 -7.92 -11.64
CA VAL A 71 3.41 -6.92 -10.56
C VAL A 71 4.61 -7.23 -9.66
N GLU A 72 5.25 -6.16 -9.19
CA GLU A 72 6.20 -6.19 -8.08
C GLU A 72 5.97 -4.95 -7.22
N LEU A 73 5.29 -5.12 -6.07
CA LEU A 73 4.66 -4.04 -5.31
C LEU A 73 4.94 -4.17 -3.82
N ASP A 74 5.11 -3.05 -3.13
CA ASP A 74 4.97 -2.95 -1.68
C ASP A 74 3.59 -2.34 -1.38
N ALA A 75 2.79 -2.99 -0.53
CA ALA A 75 1.49 -2.48 -0.08
C ALA A 75 1.44 -2.27 1.43
N LEU A 76 0.71 -1.24 1.84
CA LEU A 76 0.48 -0.86 3.23
C LEU A 76 -0.96 -1.19 3.64
N PRO A 77 -1.25 -1.43 4.93
CA PRO A 77 -2.60 -1.75 5.41
C PRO A 77 -3.60 -0.59 5.24
N THR A 78 -3.13 0.60 4.92
CA THR A 78 -3.92 1.80 4.63
C THR A 78 -4.35 1.93 3.16
N GLY A 79 -3.90 1.01 2.29
CA GLY A 79 -4.25 0.98 0.86
C GLY A 79 -3.24 1.68 -0.04
N GLU A 80 -2.23 2.36 0.50
CA GLU A 80 -1.14 2.85 -0.34
C GLU A 80 -0.30 1.70 -0.89
N VAL A 81 0.04 1.85 -2.18
CA VAL A 81 0.82 0.88 -2.95
C VAL A 81 1.95 1.62 -3.66
N ALA A 82 3.12 1.01 -3.75
CA ALA A 82 4.22 1.49 -4.58
C ALA A 82 4.97 0.32 -5.22
N GLY A 83 5.35 0.47 -6.49
CA GLY A 83 6.21 -0.51 -7.14
C GLY A 83 6.14 -0.42 -8.66
N THR A 84 6.12 -1.57 -9.32
CA THR A 84 6.06 -1.69 -10.77
C THR A 84 4.94 -2.62 -11.21
N VAL A 85 4.31 -2.27 -12.33
CA VAL A 85 3.38 -3.12 -13.08
C VAL A 85 3.87 -3.22 -14.52
N THR A 86 3.71 -4.39 -15.13
CA THR A 86 3.99 -4.62 -16.54
C THR A 86 2.71 -5.08 -17.22
N VAL A 87 2.37 -4.43 -18.33
CA VAL A 87 1.21 -4.75 -19.18
C VAL A 87 1.74 -5.01 -20.57
N ASP A 88 1.47 -6.18 -21.15
CA ASP A 88 1.97 -6.56 -22.49
C ASP A 88 3.50 -6.32 -22.65
N ASP A 89 4.30 -6.76 -21.67
CA ASP A 89 5.76 -6.55 -21.58
C ASP A 89 6.24 -5.09 -21.45
N LEU A 90 5.32 -4.13 -21.26
CA LEU A 90 5.62 -2.71 -21.10
C LEU A 90 5.57 -2.32 -19.61
N PRO A 91 6.71 -2.01 -18.97
CA PRO A 91 6.73 -1.67 -17.55
C PRO A 91 6.28 -0.23 -17.30
N ALA A 92 5.64 -0.03 -16.16
CA ALA A 92 5.35 1.27 -15.57
C ALA A 92 5.61 1.23 -14.06
N THR A 93 6.05 2.36 -13.50
CA THR A 93 6.01 2.55 -12.06
C THR A 93 4.56 2.85 -11.66
N VAL A 94 4.08 2.20 -10.60
CA VAL A 94 2.77 2.44 -10.02
C VAL A 94 2.90 3.02 -8.62
N THR A 95 1.99 3.94 -8.29
CA THR A 95 1.81 4.39 -6.92
C THR A 95 0.33 4.71 -6.68
N VAL A 96 -0.19 4.29 -5.53
CA VAL A 96 -1.53 4.63 -5.04
C VAL A 96 -1.36 5.50 -3.81
N VAL A 97 -2.04 6.64 -3.79
CA VAL A 97 -2.10 7.56 -2.64
C VAL A 97 -3.56 7.86 -2.37
N GLY A 98 -4.05 7.44 -1.20
CA GLY A 98 -5.49 7.37 -0.95
C GLY A 98 -6.17 6.41 -1.93
N ASP A 99 -7.20 6.89 -2.64
CA ASP A 99 -7.93 6.14 -3.68
C ASP A 99 -7.43 6.42 -5.09
N THR A 100 -6.36 7.21 -5.24
CA THR A 100 -5.93 7.72 -6.54
C THR A 100 -4.73 6.94 -7.07
N LEU A 101 -4.94 6.31 -8.23
CA LEU A 101 -3.91 5.62 -9.00
C LEU A 101 -3.08 6.61 -9.83
N TYR A 102 -1.77 6.49 -9.71
CA TYR A 102 -0.80 7.18 -10.55
C TYR A 102 0.13 6.16 -11.22
N LEU A 103 0.32 6.30 -12.54
CA LEU A 103 1.25 5.49 -13.32
C LEU A 103 2.32 6.37 -13.97
N LYS A 104 3.51 5.81 -14.14
CA LYS A 104 4.62 6.43 -14.88
C LYS A 104 5.31 5.37 -15.73
N GLY A 105 5.00 5.38 -17.03
CA GLY A 105 5.66 4.56 -18.04
C GLY A 105 6.33 5.40 -19.11
N ASP A 106 7.06 4.74 -20.01
CA ASP A 106 7.68 5.40 -21.17
C ASP A 106 6.70 5.53 -22.34
N GLY A 107 7.13 6.18 -23.43
CA GLY A 107 6.29 6.42 -24.61
C GLY A 107 5.56 5.17 -25.13
N PRO A 108 6.24 4.02 -25.32
CA PRO A 108 5.59 2.78 -25.76
C PRO A 108 4.46 2.29 -24.83
N PHE A 109 4.66 2.37 -23.52
CA PHE A 109 3.64 2.02 -22.53
C PHE A 109 2.38 2.88 -22.73
N TRP A 110 2.55 4.19 -22.85
CA TRP A 110 1.43 5.11 -23.07
C TRP A 110 0.78 4.95 -24.44
N GLY A 111 1.56 4.63 -25.48
CA GLY A 111 1.04 4.32 -26.81
C GLY A 111 0.12 3.09 -26.78
N ALA A 112 0.53 2.02 -26.10
CA ALA A 112 -0.29 0.82 -25.91
C ALA A 112 -1.56 1.12 -25.09
N LEU A 113 -1.43 1.85 -23.98
CA LEU A 113 -2.56 2.20 -23.12
C LEU A 113 -3.57 3.12 -23.85
N SER A 114 -3.08 4.05 -24.66
CA SER A 114 -3.91 4.93 -25.52
C SER A 114 -4.70 4.13 -26.55
N ALA A 115 -4.07 3.14 -27.21
CA ALA A 115 -4.76 2.28 -28.16
C ALA A 115 -5.86 1.42 -27.49
N ARG A 116 -5.64 1.02 -26.24
CA ARG A 116 -6.58 0.20 -25.46
C ARG A 116 -7.76 0.99 -24.89
N PHE A 117 -7.51 2.18 -24.34
CA PHE A 117 -8.51 2.91 -23.55
C PHE A 117 -8.85 4.32 -24.06
N GLY A 118 -8.24 4.76 -25.17
CA GLY A 118 -8.51 6.07 -25.75
C GLY A 118 -7.98 7.24 -24.93
N VAL A 119 -6.90 7.03 -24.17
CA VAL A 119 -6.25 8.10 -23.39
C VAL A 119 -5.75 9.20 -24.34
N ALA A 120 -6.07 10.46 -24.04
CA ALA A 120 -5.70 11.59 -24.89
C ALA A 120 -4.17 11.77 -24.91
N GLY A 121 -3.52 11.63 -26.08
CA GLY A 121 -2.06 11.83 -26.14
C GLY A 121 -1.29 11.39 -27.39
N GLY A 122 -1.95 10.92 -28.46
CA GLY A 122 -1.23 10.48 -29.67
C GLY A 122 -0.47 9.17 -29.46
N ASP A 123 0.78 9.10 -29.92
CA ASP A 123 1.71 7.95 -29.85
C ASP A 123 2.32 7.69 -28.46
N GLY A 124 1.85 8.42 -27.43
CA GLY A 124 2.33 8.31 -26.05
C GLY A 124 3.53 9.20 -25.72
N GLY A 125 4.15 9.86 -26.70
CA GLY A 125 5.35 10.69 -26.48
C GLY A 125 5.15 11.82 -25.47
N ALA A 126 3.97 12.45 -25.46
CA ALA A 126 3.67 13.55 -24.54
C ALA A 126 3.56 13.12 -23.05
N LEU A 127 3.28 11.83 -22.80
CA LEU A 127 3.14 11.25 -21.46
C LEU A 127 4.41 10.49 -21.01
N ALA A 128 5.36 10.27 -21.91
CA ALA A 128 6.58 9.50 -21.66
C ALA A 128 7.31 9.98 -20.39
N SER A 129 7.57 9.04 -19.49
CA SER A 129 8.25 9.22 -18.22
C SER A 129 7.59 10.28 -17.31
N ARG A 130 6.30 10.55 -17.47
CA ARG A 130 5.51 11.43 -16.59
C ARG A 130 4.58 10.61 -15.71
N TRP A 131 4.34 11.10 -14.50
CA TRP A 131 3.24 10.62 -13.68
C TRP A 131 1.91 11.04 -14.32
N VAL A 132 0.97 10.11 -14.39
CA VAL A 132 -0.37 10.32 -14.92
C VAL A 132 -1.37 9.76 -13.92
N LYS A 133 -2.34 10.58 -13.54
CA LYS A 133 -3.50 10.18 -12.74
C LYS A 133 -4.49 9.46 -13.65
N LEU A 134 -4.91 8.27 -13.23
CA LEU A 134 -5.90 7.45 -13.94
C LEU A 134 -6.99 6.98 -12.97
N PRO A 135 -8.23 6.78 -13.42
CA PRO A 135 -9.18 5.99 -12.66
C PRO A 135 -8.77 4.53 -12.71
N THR A 136 -8.92 3.82 -11.59
CA THR A 136 -8.59 2.40 -11.44
C THR A 136 -9.41 1.51 -12.39
N SER A 137 -10.66 1.89 -12.67
CA SER A 137 -11.53 1.23 -13.65
C SER A 137 -10.96 1.21 -15.07
N LEU A 138 -10.03 2.11 -15.42
CA LEU A 138 -9.38 2.11 -16.74
C LEU A 138 -8.29 1.05 -16.82
N VAL A 139 -7.62 0.72 -15.71
CA VAL A 139 -6.61 -0.34 -15.67
C VAL A 139 -7.24 -1.71 -15.34
N GLY A 140 -8.51 -1.72 -14.91
CA GLY A 140 -9.23 -2.92 -14.55
C GLY A 140 -8.81 -3.51 -13.20
N VAL A 141 -8.12 -2.73 -12.36
CA VAL A 141 -7.61 -3.16 -11.05
C VAL A 141 -7.68 -2.00 -10.05
N GLU A 142 -8.28 -2.26 -8.89
CA GLU A 142 -8.27 -1.35 -7.74
C GLU A 142 -7.08 -1.71 -6.84
N PHE A 143 -5.88 -1.20 -7.18
CA PHE A 143 -4.64 -1.58 -6.51
C PHE A 143 -4.69 -1.37 -4.98
N GLY A 144 -5.34 -0.31 -4.51
CA GLY A 144 -5.44 0.00 -3.08
C GLY A 144 -6.40 -0.89 -2.30
N GLU A 145 -7.29 -1.62 -2.97
CA GLU A 145 -8.19 -2.62 -2.36
C GLU A 145 -7.62 -4.03 -2.50
N VAL A 146 -7.23 -4.41 -3.73
CA VAL A 146 -6.82 -5.77 -4.11
C VAL A 146 -5.57 -6.22 -3.37
N PHE A 147 -4.61 -5.32 -3.14
CA PHE A 147 -3.33 -5.66 -2.50
C PHE A 147 -3.31 -5.43 -0.99
N LEU A 148 -4.46 -5.20 -0.35
CA LEU A 148 -4.56 -5.20 1.10
C LEU A 148 -4.34 -6.63 1.63
N PRO A 149 -3.45 -6.84 2.61
CA PRO A 149 -3.21 -8.18 3.16
C PRO A 149 -4.49 -8.82 3.71
N GLU A 150 -5.35 -8.04 4.37
CA GLU A 150 -6.64 -8.52 4.87
C GLU A 150 -7.59 -8.96 3.74
N VAL A 151 -7.66 -8.20 2.63
CA VAL A 151 -8.54 -8.52 1.49
C VAL A 151 -8.09 -9.80 0.80
N LEU A 152 -6.78 -9.97 0.58
CA LEU A 152 -6.22 -11.21 0.03
C LEU A 152 -6.43 -12.39 0.97
N GLY A 153 -6.27 -12.18 2.29
CA GLY A 153 -6.55 -13.20 3.30
C GLY A 153 -8.02 -13.63 3.32
N GLN A 154 -8.95 -12.68 3.15
CA GLN A 154 -10.38 -12.94 3.05
C GLN A 154 -10.74 -13.63 1.73
N ALA A 155 -10.12 -13.23 0.62
CA ALA A 155 -10.35 -13.83 -0.70
C ALA A 155 -9.91 -15.30 -0.75
N ALA A 156 -8.85 -15.67 -0.01
CA ALA A 156 -8.46 -17.06 0.17
C ALA A 156 -9.57 -17.90 0.82
N GLY A 157 -10.34 -17.33 1.76
CA GLY A 157 -11.44 -18.02 2.44
C GLY A 157 -10.98 -19.10 3.42
N ALA A 158 -11.87 -20.04 3.76
CA ALA A 158 -11.55 -21.13 4.66
C ALA A 158 -10.82 -22.27 3.92
N ALA A 159 -10.11 -23.14 4.65
CA ALA A 159 -9.62 -24.39 4.08
C ALA A 159 -10.79 -25.31 3.70
N THR A 160 -10.68 -25.97 2.55
CA THR A 160 -11.76 -26.84 2.04
C THR A 160 -11.97 -28.09 2.90
N GLU A 161 -13.19 -28.64 2.94
CA GLU A 161 -13.48 -29.84 3.76
C GLU A 161 -12.64 -31.06 3.37
N GLN A 162 -12.27 -31.19 2.09
CA GLN A 162 -11.50 -32.33 1.57
C GLN A 162 -10.03 -32.32 2.05
N GLY A 163 -9.46 -31.14 2.37
CA GLY A 163 -8.09 -31.00 2.86
C GLY A 163 -7.97 -30.56 4.32
N GLY A 164 -8.99 -29.91 4.89
CA GLY A 164 -8.87 -29.12 6.12
C GLY A 164 -8.74 -29.91 7.43
N GLY A 165 -9.24 -31.15 7.47
CA GLY A 165 -9.30 -31.96 8.69
C GLY A 165 -8.03 -32.75 9.04
N GLY A 166 -7.10 -32.89 8.08
CA GLY A 166 -5.87 -33.67 8.24
C GLY A 166 -4.79 -32.97 9.07
N ASP A 167 -3.73 -33.71 9.44
CA ASP A 167 -2.50 -33.15 10.00
C ASP A 167 -1.77 -32.32 8.94
N LEU A 168 -1.41 -31.07 9.26
CA LEU A 168 -0.68 -30.18 8.35
C LEU A 168 0.61 -30.82 7.83
N ALA A 169 1.31 -31.60 8.67
CA ALA A 169 2.56 -32.24 8.27
C ALA A 169 2.39 -33.27 7.13
N ALA A 170 1.16 -33.74 6.90
CA ALA A 170 0.81 -34.66 5.82
C ALA A 170 0.41 -33.95 4.51
N SER A 171 0.30 -32.62 4.51
CA SER A 171 0.00 -31.85 3.30
C SER A 171 1.10 -32.01 2.25
N PRO A 172 0.77 -31.94 0.95
CA PRO A 172 1.77 -31.83 -0.11
C PRO A 172 2.70 -30.64 0.15
N LYS A 173 3.92 -30.76 -0.38
CA LYS A 173 4.97 -29.74 -0.21
C LYS A 173 5.52 -29.28 -1.54
N GLU A 174 5.81 -27.99 -1.62
CA GLU A 174 6.45 -27.34 -2.77
C GLU A 174 7.55 -26.37 -2.28
N THR A 175 8.44 -25.93 -3.17
CA THR A 175 9.42 -24.89 -2.86
C THR A 175 8.99 -23.55 -3.46
N VAL A 176 8.76 -22.55 -2.61
CA VAL A 176 8.42 -21.17 -3.01
C VAL A 176 9.59 -20.26 -2.63
N GLY A 177 10.21 -19.60 -3.62
CA GLY A 177 11.33 -18.68 -3.36
C GLY A 177 12.51 -19.31 -2.62
N GLY A 178 12.72 -20.63 -2.76
CA GLY A 178 13.75 -21.38 -2.03
C GLY A 178 13.36 -21.84 -0.62
N THR A 179 12.14 -21.57 -0.17
CA THR A 179 11.60 -22.03 1.12
C THR A 179 10.61 -23.16 0.89
N GLU A 180 10.72 -24.25 1.65
CA GLU A 180 9.74 -25.34 1.61
C GLU A 180 8.40 -24.88 2.21
N ALA A 181 7.31 -25.14 1.50
CA ALA A 181 5.96 -24.72 1.84
C ALA A 181 4.99 -25.92 1.80
N TYR A 182 4.03 -25.94 2.72
CA TYR A 182 2.83 -26.75 2.62
C TYR A 182 1.89 -26.15 1.58
N VAL A 183 1.33 -26.98 0.71
CA VAL A 183 0.29 -26.62 -0.26
C VAL A 183 -1.07 -26.86 0.41
N VAL A 184 -1.89 -25.81 0.53
CA VAL A 184 -3.18 -25.88 1.22
C VAL A 184 -4.29 -25.34 0.32
N ASP A 185 -5.23 -26.22 -0.02
CA ASP A 185 -6.44 -25.86 -0.75
C ASP A 185 -7.41 -25.10 0.16
N VAL A 186 -7.81 -23.92 -0.30
CA VAL A 186 -8.77 -23.03 0.35
C VAL A 186 -9.95 -22.76 -0.60
N GLU A 187 -11.02 -22.18 -0.09
CA GLU A 187 -12.24 -21.91 -0.87
C GLU A 187 -11.98 -21.03 -2.09
N GLY A 188 -11.06 -20.06 -1.98
CA GLY A 188 -10.71 -19.13 -3.06
C GLY A 188 -9.50 -19.54 -3.91
N GLY A 189 -8.95 -20.75 -3.73
CA GLY A 189 -7.77 -21.23 -4.47
C GLY A 189 -6.79 -22.02 -3.61
N THR A 190 -5.50 -21.67 -3.68
CA THR A 190 -4.40 -22.35 -2.98
C THR A 190 -3.53 -21.36 -2.20
N VAL A 191 -3.17 -21.72 -0.98
CA VAL A 191 -2.24 -20.96 -0.14
C VAL A 191 -1.01 -21.82 0.16
N TYR A 192 0.17 -21.20 0.07
CA TYR A 192 1.45 -21.84 0.35
C TYR A 192 1.98 -21.32 1.69
N LEU A 193 2.06 -22.23 2.68
CA LEU A 193 2.45 -21.90 4.05
C LEU A 193 3.87 -22.39 4.33
N ALA A 194 4.75 -21.58 4.89
CA ALA A 194 6.09 -22.02 5.27
C ALA A 194 6.04 -23.28 6.15
N THR A 195 6.93 -24.26 5.92
CA THR A 195 6.94 -25.45 6.79
C THR A 195 7.49 -25.16 8.19
N ALA A 196 8.28 -24.09 8.34
CA ALA A 196 8.72 -23.58 9.62
C ALA A 196 7.58 -22.82 10.32
N ALA A 197 7.38 -23.09 11.62
CA ALA A 197 6.50 -22.30 12.46
C ALA A 197 6.94 -20.81 12.44
N PRO A 198 6.01 -19.84 12.40
CA PRO A 198 4.56 -19.99 12.59
C PRO A 198 3.74 -20.27 11.31
N HIS A 199 4.36 -20.81 10.24
CA HIS A 199 3.70 -21.16 8.98
C HIS A 199 3.22 -19.98 8.12
N GLY A 200 3.95 -18.86 8.19
CA GLY A 200 3.62 -17.67 7.41
C GLY A 200 3.38 -17.93 5.92
N VAL A 201 2.49 -17.16 5.33
CA VAL A 201 2.14 -17.23 3.91
C VAL A 201 3.37 -16.88 3.06
N LEU A 202 3.64 -17.68 2.03
CA LEU A 202 4.74 -17.50 1.08
C LEU A 202 4.24 -17.25 -0.36
N ARG A 203 3.10 -17.82 -0.72
CA ARG A 203 2.43 -17.61 -2.00
C ARG A 203 0.92 -17.75 -1.87
N LEU A 204 0.20 -17.00 -2.69
CA LEU A 204 -1.23 -17.05 -2.90
C LEU A 204 -1.51 -17.37 -4.37
N GLU A 205 -2.32 -18.37 -4.65
CA GLU A 205 -2.87 -18.67 -5.98
C GLU A 205 -4.40 -18.62 -5.87
N LEU A 206 -5.01 -17.48 -6.19
CA LEU A 206 -6.41 -17.20 -5.94
C LEU A 206 -7.20 -17.06 -7.24
N ASP A 207 -8.41 -17.60 -7.26
CA ASP A 207 -9.30 -17.56 -8.42
C ASP A 207 -9.76 -16.14 -8.73
N GLN A 208 -10.10 -15.37 -7.67
CA GLN A 208 -10.57 -13.99 -7.79
C GLN A 208 -10.27 -13.18 -6.53
N VAL A 209 -9.93 -11.90 -6.69
CA VAL A 209 -9.74 -10.94 -5.59
C VAL A 209 -10.43 -9.61 -5.94
N GLY A 210 -11.04 -8.97 -4.93
CA GLY A 210 -11.77 -7.72 -5.08
C GLY A 210 -13.28 -7.92 -5.21
N SER A 211 -14.03 -6.87 -4.87
CA SER A 211 -15.49 -6.93 -4.71
C SER A 211 -16.28 -6.30 -5.87
N THR A 212 -15.62 -5.49 -6.70
CA THR A 212 -16.28 -4.69 -7.74
C THR A 212 -16.06 -5.29 -9.12
N GLU A 213 -17.13 -5.57 -9.87
CA GLU A 213 -17.07 -6.29 -11.16
C GLU A 213 -16.04 -5.71 -12.16
N ASN A 214 -15.83 -4.39 -12.18
CA ASN A 214 -14.93 -3.73 -13.13
C ASN A 214 -13.48 -3.58 -12.64
N THR A 215 -13.18 -4.02 -11.41
CA THR A 215 -11.83 -3.92 -10.82
C THR A 215 -11.41 -5.17 -10.05
N ALA A 216 -12.27 -6.19 -10.00
CA ALA A 216 -11.91 -7.52 -9.53
C ALA A 216 -10.91 -8.15 -10.49
N VAL A 217 -9.92 -8.82 -9.92
CA VAL A 217 -8.87 -9.52 -10.66
C VAL A 217 -9.08 -11.02 -10.53
N SER A 218 -8.64 -11.78 -11.53
CA SER A 218 -8.70 -13.24 -11.54
C SER A 218 -7.33 -13.88 -11.79
N GLU A 219 -7.23 -15.19 -11.59
CA GLU A 219 -6.00 -15.97 -11.83
C GLU A 219 -4.77 -15.35 -11.13
N VAL A 220 -4.96 -14.96 -9.87
CA VAL A 220 -3.96 -14.24 -9.08
C VAL A 220 -2.90 -15.23 -8.61
N VAL A 221 -1.64 -15.02 -8.97
CA VAL A 221 -0.50 -15.80 -8.49
C VAL A 221 0.52 -14.83 -7.92
N LEU A 222 0.64 -14.77 -6.59
CA LEU A 222 1.49 -13.80 -5.90
C LEU A 222 2.41 -14.50 -4.89
N ASP A 223 3.73 -14.37 -5.09
CA ASP A 223 4.71 -14.56 -4.03
C ASP A 223 4.61 -13.40 -3.05
N VAL A 224 4.67 -13.71 -1.76
CA VAL A 224 4.55 -12.73 -0.69
C VAL A 224 5.77 -12.75 0.21
N ALA A 225 6.17 -11.57 0.67
CA ALA A 225 7.17 -11.42 1.71
C ALA A 225 6.74 -10.35 2.72
N ASP A 226 6.94 -10.63 4.01
CA ASP A 226 6.71 -9.63 5.06
C ASP A 226 7.67 -8.45 4.88
N ALA A 227 7.10 -7.27 4.66
CA ALA A 227 7.81 -6.01 4.52
C ALA A 227 7.55 -5.07 5.71
N SER A 228 6.90 -5.55 6.78
CA SER A 228 6.52 -4.73 7.94
C SER A 228 7.68 -3.93 8.56
N PRO A 229 8.92 -4.44 8.66
CA PRO A 229 10.06 -3.64 9.12
C PRO A 229 10.34 -2.40 8.25
N ARG A 230 9.91 -2.39 6.98
CA ARG A 230 10.05 -1.27 6.04
C ARG A 230 8.87 -0.30 6.05
N ALA A 231 7.75 -0.63 6.70
CA ALA A 231 6.53 0.20 6.65
C ALA A 231 6.78 1.69 6.97
N PRO A 232 7.56 2.09 8.01
CA PRO A 232 7.84 3.50 8.26
C PRO A 232 8.61 4.20 7.14
N THR A 233 9.48 3.48 6.43
CA THR A 233 10.20 4.02 5.27
C THR A 233 9.28 4.13 4.07
N LEU A 234 8.44 3.12 3.83
CA LEU A 234 7.44 3.14 2.75
C LEU A 234 6.50 4.35 2.86
N TYR A 235 5.94 4.62 4.04
CA TYR A 235 5.11 5.82 4.25
C TYR A 235 5.87 7.12 3.97
N ARG A 236 7.15 7.23 4.38
CA ARG A 236 7.97 8.43 4.12
C ARG A 236 8.27 8.60 2.63
N ASP A 237 8.64 7.53 1.93
CA ASP A 237 8.99 7.55 0.52
C ASP A 237 7.75 7.92 -0.33
N LEU A 238 6.59 7.33 -0.01
CA LEU A 238 5.31 7.68 -0.62
C LEU A 238 4.94 9.15 -0.35
N ASN A 239 5.05 9.61 0.91
CA ASN A 239 4.78 11.01 1.25
C ASN A 239 5.69 11.98 0.47
N GLN A 240 6.98 11.64 0.35
CA GLN A 240 7.94 12.42 -0.41
C GLN A 240 7.54 12.45 -1.90
N ARG A 241 7.29 11.29 -2.51
CA ARG A 241 6.85 11.18 -3.91
C ARG A 241 5.58 11.97 -4.17
N ALA A 242 4.59 11.86 -3.31
CA ALA A 242 3.32 12.59 -3.41
C ALA A 242 3.52 14.10 -3.34
N SER A 243 4.40 14.55 -2.43
CA SER A 243 4.69 15.97 -2.20
C SER A 243 5.59 16.60 -3.26
N SER A 244 6.48 15.84 -3.92
CA SER A 244 7.45 16.37 -4.87
C SER A 244 7.09 16.06 -6.33
N GLU A 245 6.79 14.81 -6.65
CA GLU A 245 6.64 14.34 -8.02
C GLU A 245 5.18 14.43 -8.51
N LEU A 246 4.23 13.96 -7.69
CA LEU A 246 2.82 13.85 -8.09
C LEU A 246 2.10 15.21 -8.21
N THR A 247 2.68 16.28 -7.65
CA THR A 247 2.18 17.66 -7.84
C THR A 247 2.15 18.12 -9.30
N SER A 248 2.91 17.41 -10.15
CA SER A 248 3.05 17.62 -11.60
C SER A 248 2.49 16.47 -12.44
N ALA A 249 1.75 15.55 -11.82
CA ALA A 249 1.07 14.47 -12.52
C ALA A 249 0.08 15.03 -13.55
N VAL A 250 -0.05 14.36 -14.69
CA VAL A 250 -1.00 14.68 -15.76
C VAL A 250 -2.36 14.11 -15.43
N ASP A 251 -3.43 14.85 -15.72
CA ASP A 251 -4.77 14.27 -15.83
C ASP A 251 -4.99 13.82 -17.27
N ALA A 252 -5.01 12.51 -17.48
CA ALA A 252 -5.13 11.90 -18.81
C ALA A 252 -6.55 12.01 -19.40
N LEU A 253 -7.55 12.33 -18.58
CA LEU A 253 -8.96 12.36 -18.99
C LEU A 253 -9.46 13.78 -19.25
N THR A 254 -8.70 14.78 -18.85
CA THR A 254 -9.03 16.19 -19.09
C THR A 254 -8.13 16.76 -20.18
N ALA A 255 -8.73 17.20 -21.29
CA ALA A 255 -8.03 17.85 -22.38
C ALA A 255 -8.17 19.38 -22.31
N VAL A 256 -7.18 20.08 -22.85
CA VAL A 256 -7.28 21.49 -23.23
C VAL A 256 -7.23 21.60 -24.74
N GLU A 257 -8.01 22.53 -25.29
CA GLU A 257 -7.89 22.89 -26.70
C GLU A 257 -6.60 23.68 -26.89
N GLN A 258 -5.79 23.22 -27.83
CA GLN A 258 -4.52 23.82 -28.19
C GLN A 258 -4.70 24.66 -29.47
N GLY A 259 -4.38 25.95 -29.38
CA GLY A 259 -4.56 26.93 -30.44
C GLY A 259 -3.28 27.20 -31.25
N ALA A 260 -3.16 28.42 -31.77
CA ALA A 260 -1.96 28.85 -32.49
C ALA A 260 -0.74 28.90 -31.56
N HIS A 261 0.45 28.76 -32.15
CA HIS A 261 1.71 28.97 -31.45
C HIS A 261 2.56 29.99 -32.21
N ARG A 262 3.48 30.64 -31.49
CA ARG A 262 4.41 31.62 -32.05
C ARG A 262 5.69 31.69 -31.23
N PHE A 263 6.74 32.20 -31.85
CA PHE A 263 8.03 32.46 -31.20
C PHE A 263 8.16 33.94 -30.87
N GLU A 264 8.47 34.24 -29.61
CA GLU A 264 8.64 35.60 -29.08
C GLU A 264 9.99 35.77 -28.40
N ALA A 265 10.48 37.01 -28.36
CA ALA A 265 11.72 37.40 -27.69
C ALA A 265 12.95 36.55 -28.08
N CYS A 266 13.04 36.15 -29.36
CA CYS A 266 14.11 35.29 -29.86
C CYS A 266 15.36 36.11 -30.17
N GLY A 267 16.38 35.92 -29.36
CA GLY A 267 17.68 36.56 -29.44
C GLY A 267 18.80 35.64 -28.99
N ALA A 268 20.02 36.16 -28.97
CA ALA A 268 21.20 35.42 -28.53
C ALA A 268 21.04 34.73 -27.16
N PRO A 269 20.43 35.34 -26.12
CA PRO A 269 20.35 34.68 -24.82
C PRO A 269 19.21 33.64 -24.74
N SER A 270 18.16 33.76 -25.55
CA SER A 270 16.95 32.94 -25.38
C SER A 270 15.93 33.09 -26.52
N CYS A 271 14.96 32.18 -26.58
CA CYS A 271 13.74 32.32 -27.40
C CYS A 271 12.55 31.70 -26.64
N THR A 272 11.36 32.28 -26.80
CA THR A 272 10.15 31.84 -26.08
C THR A 272 9.13 31.27 -27.05
N LEU A 273 8.70 30.04 -26.83
CA LEU A 273 7.52 29.48 -27.49
C LEU A 273 6.29 29.91 -26.69
N VAL A 274 5.33 30.57 -27.33
CA VAL A 274 4.03 30.93 -26.75
C VAL A 274 2.94 30.16 -27.46
N VAL A 275 2.10 29.46 -26.69
CA VAL A 275 0.99 28.63 -27.17
C VAL A 275 -0.32 29.18 -26.64
N ASP A 276 -1.29 29.36 -27.51
CA ASP A 276 -2.66 29.69 -27.14
C ASP A 276 -3.37 28.42 -26.66
N ILE A 277 -4.07 28.49 -25.53
CA ILE A 277 -4.76 27.35 -24.93
C ILE A 277 -6.16 27.75 -24.45
N ARG A 278 -7.10 26.80 -24.44
CA ARG A 278 -8.44 26.98 -23.89
C ARG A 278 -8.86 25.78 -23.05
N ASN A 279 -9.37 26.05 -21.86
CA ASN A 279 -10.01 25.04 -21.03
C ASN A 279 -11.43 24.77 -21.57
N THR A 280 -11.61 23.63 -22.23
CA THR A 280 -12.92 23.17 -22.72
C THR A 280 -13.67 22.32 -21.70
N GLY A 281 -13.04 22.01 -20.57
CA GLY A 281 -13.61 21.23 -19.48
C GLY A 281 -14.64 22.01 -18.64
N LYS A 282 -15.24 21.29 -17.69
CA LYS A 282 -16.26 21.83 -16.76
C LYS A 282 -15.67 22.29 -15.43
N THR A 283 -14.41 22.00 -15.17
CA THR A 283 -13.68 22.33 -13.94
C THR A 283 -12.52 23.25 -14.26
N ALA A 284 -12.03 23.98 -13.26
CA ALA A 284 -10.81 24.78 -13.45
C ALA A 284 -9.60 23.85 -13.54
N VAL A 285 -8.64 24.15 -14.42
CA VAL A 285 -7.50 23.26 -14.70
C VAL A 285 -6.17 23.99 -14.60
N ARG A 286 -5.12 23.27 -14.19
CA ARG A 286 -3.72 23.72 -14.33
C ARG A 286 -3.16 23.10 -15.61
N VAL A 287 -2.39 23.85 -16.38
CA VAL A 287 -1.81 23.39 -17.65
C VAL A 287 -0.30 23.45 -17.59
N HIS A 288 0.35 22.41 -18.08
CA HIS A 288 1.79 22.30 -18.22
C HIS A 288 2.16 22.23 -19.70
N LEU A 289 2.93 23.21 -20.18
CA LEU A 289 3.56 23.22 -21.49
C LEU A 289 4.96 22.64 -21.33
N ARG A 290 5.30 21.67 -22.19
CA ARG A 290 6.67 21.22 -22.42
C ARG A 290 6.98 21.35 -23.90
N ALA A 291 8.18 21.79 -24.23
CA ALA A 291 8.66 21.88 -25.60
C ALA A 291 10.11 21.41 -25.72
N ASP A 292 10.37 20.55 -26.70
CA ASP A 292 11.70 20.12 -27.11
C ASP A 292 12.06 20.85 -28.41
N TRP A 293 13.21 21.53 -28.42
CA TRP A 293 13.62 22.44 -29.48
C TRP A 293 14.68 21.81 -30.36
N THR A 294 14.61 22.09 -31.65
CA THR A 294 15.59 21.66 -32.65
C THR A 294 16.00 22.82 -33.54
N GLY A 295 17.23 22.77 -34.05
CA GLY A 295 17.79 23.74 -34.99
C GLY A 295 18.81 23.06 -35.87
N ASP A 296 18.68 23.22 -37.19
CA ASP A 296 19.43 22.44 -38.18
C ASP A 296 19.36 20.91 -37.92
N ASP A 297 18.18 20.41 -37.53
CA ASP A 297 17.91 19.02 -37.15
C ASP A 297 18.68 18.51 -35.91
N GLU A 298 19.40 19.39 -35.20
CA GLU A 298 20.09 19.08 -33.95
C GLU A 298 19.29 19.54 -32.72
N PRO A 299 19.35 18.83 -31.58
CA PRO A 299 18.66 19.23 -30.37
C PRO A 299 19.26 20.52 -29.80
N LEU A 300 18.40 21.51 -29.54
CA LEU A 300 18.78 22.75 -28.86
C LEU A 300 18.49 22.69 -27.36
N GLY A 301 17.69 21.74 -26.89
CA GLY A 301 17.30 21.57 -25.49
C GLY A 301 15.78 21.62 -25.32
N SER A 302 15.32 21.82 -24.08
CA SER A 302 13.88 21.82 -23.77
C SER A 302 13.49 22.96 -22.83
N CYS A 303 12.20 23.32 -22.83
CA CYS A 303 11.61 24.23 -21.85
C CYS A 303 10.27 23.73 -21.32
N GLU A 304 9.95 24.15 -20.10
CA GLU A 304 8.71 23.82 -19.41
C GLU A 304 8.09 25.07 -18.78
N ALA A 305 6.76 25.16 -18.77
CA ALA A 305 6.03 26.26 -18.13
C ALA A 305 4.67 25.79 -17.63
N LYS A 306 4.21 26.35 -16.50
CA LYS A 306 2.90 26.03 -15.89
C LYS A 306 2.03 27.29 -15.82
N VAL A 307 0.73 27.14 -16.07
CA VAL A 307 -0.26 28.22 -15.92
C VAL A 307 -1.54 27.68 -15.28
N GLY A 308 -2.30 28.59 -14.64
CA GLY A 308 -3.61 28.31 -14.07
C GLY A 308 -3.70 28.61 -12.57
N PRO A 309 -4.84 28.28 -11.94
CA PRO A 309 -5.98 27.56 -12.54
C PRO A 309 -6.71 28.38 -13.62
N MET A 310 -7.02 27.76 -14.76
CA MET A 310 -7.85 28.32 -15.83
C MET A 310 -9.30 27.91 -15.62
N ALA A 311 -10.20 28.88 -15.45
CA ALA A 311 -11.63 28.61 -15.29
C ALA A 311 -12.23 27.87 -16.51
N PRO A 312 -13.36 27.15 -16.35
CA PRO A 312 -14.09 26.55 -17.47
C PRO A 312 -14.36 27.54 -18.60
N GLY A 313 -14.07 27.18 -19.84
CA GLY A 313 -14.22 28.03 -21.02
C GLY A 313 -13.18 29.14 -21.18
N ALA A 314 -12.28 29.34 -20.21
CA ALA A 314 -11.26 30.38 -20.29
C ALA A 314 -10.23 30.07 -21.38
N ALA A 315 -9.90 31.09 -22.17
CA ALA A 315 -8.76 31.08 -23.08
C ALA A 315 -7.58 31.83 -22.45
N GLY A 316 -6.36 31.45 -22.80
CA GLY A 316 -5.13 32.08 -22.32
C GLY A 316 -3.93 31.70 -23.18
N THR A 317 -2.76 32.14 -22.75
CA THR A 317 -1.49 31.77 -23.37
C THR A 317 -0.54 31.20 -22.33
N ILE A 318 0.26 30.22 -22.73
CA ILE A 318 1.37 29.70 -21.93
C ILE A 318 2.66 29.80 -22.72
N GLY A 319 3.72 30.31 -22.08
CA GLY A 319 5.01 30.53 -22.72
C GLY A 319 6.12 29.81 -21.98
N CYS A 320 6.99 29.08 -22.70
CA CYS A 320 8.24 28.54 -22.14
C CYS A 320 9.44 29.06 -22.93
N THR A 321 10.50 29.39 -22.20
CA THR A 321 11.71 30.02 -22.75
C THR A 321 12.86 29.02 -22.75
N ILE A 322 13.49 28.81 -23.91
CA ILE A 322 14.76 28.10 -24.01
C ILE A 322 15.91 29.10 -23.87
N ALA A 323 16.90 28.76 -23.05
CA ALA A 323 18.10 29.58 -22.80
C ALA A 323 19.36 28.71 -22.60
N THR A 324 19.39 27.55 -23.26
CA THR A 324 20.47 26.57 -23.14
C THR A 324 21.74 27.03 -23.89
N PRO A 325 22.93 26.55 -23.51
CA PRO A 325 24.17 26.80 -24.26
C PRO A 325 24.09 26.42 -25.74
N GLU A 326 23.34 25.35 -26.06
CA GLU A 326 23.10 24.86 -27.41
C GLU A 326 22.28 25.88 -28.22
N TRP A 327 21.22 26.45 -27.64
CA TRP A 327 20.47 27.55 -28.25
C TRP A 327 21.38 28.75 -28.54
N VAL A 328 22.18 29.18 -27.55
CA VAL A 328 23.08 30.34 -27.69
C VAL A 328 24.08 30.10 -28.83
N SER A 329 24.65 28.89 -28.89
CA SER A 329 25.62 28.49 -29.91
C SER A 329 24.99 28.44 -31.30
N PHE A 330 23.79 27.83 -31.41
CA PHE A 330 23.01 27.81 -32.64
C PHE A 330 22.71 29.23 -33.13
N TYR A 331 22.21 30.10 -32.26
CA TYR A 331 21.87 31.48 -32.63
C TYR A 331 23.11 32.25 -33.12
N GLN A 332 24.25 32.11 -32.45
CA GLN A 332 25.51 32.74 -32.87
C GLN A 332 26.00 32.24 -34.24
N ARG A 333 25.93 30.93 -34.50
CA ARG A 333 26.26 30.37 -35.82
C ARG A 333 25.32 30.87 -36.90
N ALA A 334 24.00 30.83 -36.63
CA ALA A 334 22.97 31.24 -37.57
C ALA A 334 23.12 32.71 -37.98
N ASN A 335 23.61 33.57 -37.08
CA ASN A 335 23.88 34.98 -37.36
C ASN A 335 25.27 35.26 -37.96
N SER A 336 26.20 34.29 -37.93
CA SER A 336 27.55 34.47 -38.49
C SER A 336 27.75 33.81 -39.86
N VAL A 337 26.93 32.81 -40.19
CA VAL A 337 27.02 32.08 -41.46
C VAL A 337 25.84 32.46 -42.36
N PRO A 338 26.07 33.02 -43.56
CA PRO A 338 24.99 33.28 -44.52
C PRO A 338 24.25 31.99 -44.90
N GLY A 339 22.91 32.01 -44.85
CA GLY A 339 22.07 30.85 -45.18
C GLY A 339 20.74 30.83 -44.42
N THR A 340 19.93 29.81 -44.68
CA THR A 340 18.73 29.50 -43.90
C THR A 340 19.11 28.52 -42.80
N HIS A 341 18.79 28.87 -41.56
CA HIS A 341 19.02 28.05 -40.36
C HIS A 341 17.67 27.76 -39.71
N PRO A 342 16.95 26.70 -40.13
CA PRO A 342 15.63 26.40 -39.58
C PRO A 342 15.74 26.01 -38.11
N TYR A 343 14.78 26.47 -37.31
CA TYR A 343 14.57 26.01 -35.95
C TYR A 343 13.08 25.81 -35.70
N GLY A 344 12.76 24.95 -34.74
CA GLY A 344 11.40 24.61 -34.37
C GLY A 344 11.32 24.07 -32.96
N ALA A 345 10.09 23.81 -32.53
CA ALA A 345 9.81 23.18 -31.25
C ALA A 345 8.68 22.17 -31.42
N GLN A 346 8.90 20.94 -30.96
CA GLN A 346 7.84 19.97 -30.73
C GLN A 346 7.33 20.18 -29.31
N TRP A 347 6.03 20.37 -29.14
CA TRP A 347 5.48 20.75 -27.84
C TRP A 347 4.19 20.00 -27.51
N SER A 348 3.88 19.94 -26.22
CA SER A 348 2.62 19.44 -25.70
C SER A 348 2.13 20.31 -24.55
N ALA A 349 0.84 20.64 -24.56
CA ALA A 349 0.17 21.28 -23.44
C ALA A 349 -0.80 20.27 -22.82
N LEU A 350 -0.51 19.88 -21.58
CA LEU A 350 -1.23 18.83 -20.87
C LEU A 350 -1.83 19.37 -19.58
N VAL A 351 -3.02 18.90 -19.22
CA VAL A 351 -3.66 19.24 -17.95
C VAL A 351 -2.93 18.53 -16.82
N LEU A 352 -2.62 19.25 -15.75
CA LEU A 352 -2.12 18.66 -14.53
C LEU A 352 -3.30 18.24 -13.64
N ALA A 353 -3.20 17.04 -13.09
CA ALA A 353 -4.09 16.58 -12.03
C ALA A 353 -3.97 17.49 -10.82
N ASP A 354 -5.02 17.56 -9.99
CA ASP A 354 -4.89 18.17 -8.67
C ASP A 354 -3.82 17.44 -7.85
N PRO A 355 -3.00 18.16 -7.07
CA PRO A 355 -2.05 17.51 -6.18
C PRO A 355 -2.79 16.57 -5.23
N PRO A 356 -2.24 15.39 -4.92
CA PRO A 356 -2.85 14.49 -3.94
C PRO A 356 -3.01 15.18 -2.59
N ASP A 357 -4.07 14.86 -1.85
CA ASP A 357 -4.12 15.16 -0.43
C ASP A 357 -3.17 14.21 0.30
N VAL A 358 -2.16 14.78 0.94
CA VAL A 358 -1.11 14.03 1.65
C VAL A 358 -1.25 14.14 3.15
N ALA A 359 -2.36 14.65 3.69
CA ALA A 359 -2.53 14.86 5.12
C ALA A 359 -2.38 13.56 5.91
N ASP A 360 -3.14 12.53 5.56
CA ASP A 360 -3.13 11.23 6.25
C ASP A 360 -1.80 10.50 6.05
N LEU A 361 -1.29 10.50 4.82
CA LEU A 361 0.00 9.91 4.48
C LEU A 361 1.16 10.58 5.25
N LYS A 362 1.12 11.91 5.40
CA LYS A 362 2.09 12.65 6.22
C LYS A 362 1.94 12.32 7.70
N LEU A 363 0.72 12.11 8.19
CA LEU A 363 0.46 11.72 9.57
C LEU A 363 1.06 10.32 9.83
N ALA A 364 0.80 9.35 8.95
CA ALA A 364 1.36 8.00 8.99
C ALA A 364 2.91 8.00 8.87
N ALA A 365 3.48 8.79 7.95
CA ALA A 365 4.92 8.91 7.77
C ALA A 365 5.67 9.48 8.99
N ASN A 366 4.96 10.22 9.85
CA ASN A 366 5.49 10.79 11.09
C ASN A 366 4.93 10.08 12.34
N ALA A 367 4.19 8.99 12.16
CA ALA A 367 3.59 8.24 13.25
C ALA A 367 4.70 7.72 14.18
N LYS A 368 4.49 7.90 15.47
CA LYS A 368 5.34 7.31 16.51
C LYS A 368 4.72 6.00 16.97
N PRO A 369 5.50 5.04 17.46
CA PRO A 369 4.95 3.87 18.14
C PRO A 369 3.92 4.30 19.20
N ALA A 370 2.77 3.64 19.22
CA ALA A 370 1.80 3.83 20.29
C ALA A 370 2.43 3.55 21.66
N ALA A 371 1.94 4.19 22.73
CA ALA A 371 2.46 3.95 24.08
C ALA A 371 1.95 2.59 24.61
N PRO A 372 2.84 1.66 25.04
CA PRO A 372 2.45 0.32 25.47
C PRO A 372 1.79 0.25 26.86
N ASP A 373 1.80 1.34 27.62
CA ASP A 373 1.36 1.42 29.03
C ASP A 373 0.06 2.22 29.23
N GLY A 374 -0.56 2.66 28.13
CA GLY A 374 -1.78 3.45 28.17
C GLY A 374 -3.00 2.61 28.51
N SER A 375 -3.75 2.99 29.54
CA SER A 375 -5.13 2.54 29.79
C SER A 375 -6.11 3.04 28.73
N ARG A 376 -5.64 3.29 27.50
CA ARG A 376 -6.49 3.77 26.42
C ARG A 376 -7.48 2.67 26.07
N THR A 377 -8.74 3.03 26.07
CA THR A 377 -9.85 2.16 25.66
C THR A 377 -10.47 2.63 24.35
N GLU A 378 -10.04 3.79 23.85
CA GLU A 378 -10.54 4.43 22.63
C GLU A 378 -9.42 4.48 21.59
N GLY A 379 -9.75 4.09 20.37
CA GLY A 379 -8.83 3.97 19.24
C GLY A 379 -9.41 3.07 18.16
N SER A 380 -8.89 3.21 16.93
CA SER A 380 -9.34 2.44 15.77
C SER A 380 -8.63 1.08 15.69
N HIS A 381 -7.41 0.96 16.21
CA HIS A 381 -6.58 -0.24 16.15
C HIS A 381 -6.14 -0.68 17.54
N ALA A 382 -6.27 -1.96 17.86
CA ALA A 382 -5.75 -2.57 19.08
C ALA A 382 -4.41 -3.25 18.78
N VAL A 383 -3.42 -2.99 19.63
CA VAL A 383 -2.20 -3.79 19.71
C VAL A 383 -2.42 -4.81 20.82
N TYR A 384 -2.18 -6.08 20.53
CA TYR A 384 -2.41 -7.16 21.46
C TYR A 384 -1.20 -8.08 21.56
N GLN A 385 -1.16 -8.86 22.64
CA GLN A 385 -0.20 -9.93 22.81
C GLN A 385 -0.92 -11.23 23.17
N ILE A 386 -0.36 -12.34 22.76
CA ILE A 386 -0.72 -13.68 23.24
C ILE A 386 0.48 -14.24 23.98
N SER A 387 0.25 -14.79 25.17
CA SER A 387 1.29 -15.32 26.05
C SER A 387 0.98 -16.74 26.51
N HIS A 388 2.02 -17.51 26.83
CA HIS A 388 1.94 -18.83 27.43
C HIS A 388 3.01 -18.96 28.54
N ALA A 389 2.65 -19.50 29.70
CA ALA A 389 3.58 -19.70 30.82
C ALA A 389 4.43 -18.46 31.21
N GLY A 390 3.89 -17.25 31.02
CA GLY A 390 4.59 -15.99 31.28
C GLY A 390 5.50 -15.47 30.16
N THR A 391 5.60 -16.18 29.03
CA THR A 391 6.37 -15.78 27.85
C THR A 391 5.44 -15.34 26.72
N VAL A 392 5.84 -14.32 25.96
CA VAL A 392 5.09 -13.87 24.78
C VAL A 392 5.25 -14.87 23.64
N TRP A 393 4.11 -15.31 23.08
CA TRP A 393 4.04 -16.13 21.88
C TRP A 393 3.98 -15.28 20.61
N LYS A 394 3.20 -14.19 20.61
CA LYS A 394 3.02 -13.28 19.47
C LYS A 394 2.55 -11.89 19.92
N TYR A 395 2.92 -10.86 19.16
CA TYR A 395 2.28 -9.55 19.12
C TYR A 395 1.53 -9.35 17.80
N GLY A 396 0.38 -8.68 17.85
CA GLY A 396 -0.44 -8.43 16.67
C GLY A 396 -1.15 -7.08 16.69
N VAL A 397 -1.65 -6.67 15.51
CA VAL A 397 -2.48 -5.47 15.32
C VAL A 397 -3.80 -5.89 14.70
N VAL A 398 -4.91 -5.35 15.17
CA VAL A 398 -6.23 -5.57 14.57
C VAL A 398 -7.10 -4.33 14.76
N ALA A 399 -8.10 -4.12 13.90
CA ALA A 399 -9.12 -3.12 14.20
C ALA A 399 -9.78 -3.42 15.55
N ASN A 400 -9.87 -2.41 16.42
CA ASN A 400 -10.22 -2.57 17.84
C ASN A 400 -11.57 -3.31 18.03
N ARG A 401 -12.53 -3.09 17.12
CA ARG A 401 -13.84 -3.76 17.15
C ARG A 401 -13.79 -5.28 16.98
N TYR A 402 -12.71 -5.83 16.41
CA TYR A 402 -12.54 -7.26 16.16
C TYR A 402 -11.56 -7.94 17.13
N LEU A 403 -10.96 -7.20 18.07
CA LEU A 403 -9.89 -7.68 18.95
C LEU A 403 -10.20 -9.06 19.58
N ARG A 404 -11.41 -9.23 20.11
CA ARG A 404 -11.77 -10.46 20.83
C ARG A 404 -11.81 -11.67 19.92
N GLU A 405 -12.58 -11.59 18.83
CA GLU A 405 -12.73 -12.66 17.84
C GLU A 405 -11.38 -13.03 17.23
N HIS A 406 -10.59 -12.01 16.90
CA HIS A 406 -9.26 -12.15 16.32
C HIS A 406 -8.29 -12.88 17.25
N VAL A 407 -8.23 -12.47 18.52
CA VAL A 407 -7.43 -13.14 19.54
C VAL A 407 -7.88 -14.58 19.77
N ASP A 408 -9.19 -14.81 19.90
CA ASP A 408 -9.76 -16.14 20.18
C ASP A 408 -9.43 -17.13 19.04
N GLY A 409 -9.45 -16.68 17.78
CA GLY A 409 -9.04 -17.48 16.62
C GLY A 409 -7.58 -17.94 16.67
N GLN A 410 -6.72 -17.14 17.30
CA GLN A 410 -5.27 -17.35 17.36
C GLN A 410 -4.82 -18.18 18.58
N LEU A 411 -5.64 -18.23 19.65
CA LEU A 411 -5.31 -19.00 20.87
C LEU A 411 -5.13 -20.49 20.60
N ARG A 412 -5.84 -21.04 19.61
CA ARG A 412 -5.67 -22.45 19.21
C ARG A 412 -4.29 -22.71 18.60
N GLY A 413 -3.79 -21.79 17.77
CA GLY A 413 -2.43 -21.79 17.23
C GLY A 413 -1.38 -21.85 18.34
N CYS A 414 -1.50 -20.92 19.30
CA CYS A 414 -0.62 -20.88 20.47
C CYS A 414 -0.67 -22.17 21.29
N LEU A 415 -1.87 -22.68 21.58
CA LEU A 415 -2.05 -23.90 22.37
C LEU A 415 -1.40 -25.11 21.69
N ALA A 416 -1.61 -25.28 20.38
CA ALA A 416 -1.03 -26.38 19.63
C ALA A 416 0.50 -26.31 19.54
N ALA A 417 1.06 -25.10 19.34
CA ALA A 417 2.50 -24.87 19.26
C ALA A 417 3.21 -25.07 20.60
N THR A 418 2.60 -24.63 21.70
CA THR A 418 3.25 -24.55 23.02
C THR A 418 2.85 -25.68 23.98
N ARG A 419 1.78 -26.43 23.65
CA ARG A 419 1.13 -27.42 24.52
C ARG A 419 0.81 -26.86 25.91
N SER A 420 0.56 -25.57 26.00
CA SER A 420 0.39 -24.81 27.25
C SER A 420 -0.83 -23.89 27.14
N ALA A 421 -1.44 -23.57 28.29
CA ALA A 421 -2.53 -22.60 28.32
C ALA A 421 -2.05 -21.24 27.77
N CYS A 422 -2.80 -20.71 26.81
CA CYS A 422 -2.52 -19.42 26.18
C CYS A 422 -3.57 -18.40 26.58
N THR A 423 -3.14 -17.15 26.74
CA THR A 423 -4.00 -16.01 27.07
C THR A 423 -3.69 -14.86 26.15
N GLY A 424 -4.72 -14.24 25.59
CA GLY A 424 -4.59 -12.99 24.86
C GLY A 424 -4.95 -11.80 25.74
N SER A 425 -4.22 -10.71 25.56
CA SER A 425 -4.46 -9.46 26.29
C SER A 425 -4.19 -8.26 25.39
N PRO A 426 -5.01 -7.19 25.46
CA PRO A 426 -4.66 -5.93 24.82
C PRO A 426 -3.39 -5.37 25.48
N VAL A 427 -2.48 -4.87 24.65
CA VAL A 427 -1.33 -4.07 25.10
C VAL A 427 -1.77 -2.61 25.18
N THR A 428 -2.36 -2.09 24.10
CA THR A 428 -2.83 -0.70 23.99
C THR A 428 -3.78 -0.56 22.79
N VAL A 429 -4.31 0.65 22.58
CA VAL A 429 -5.02 1.03 21.36
C VAL A 429 -4.39 2.29 20.75
N ALA A 430 -4.41 2.36 19.42
CA ALA A 430 -3.90 3.47 18.62
C ALA A 430 -5.01 4.08 17.76
N ASP A 431 -4.83 5.36 17.43
CA ASP A 431 -5.77 6.13 16.62
C ASP A 431 -5.62 5.84 15.12
N ASP A 432 -4.45 5.33 14.70
CA ASP A 432 -4.10 5.00 13.33
C ASP A 432 -3.29 3.68 13.25
N PRO A 433 -3.33 2.97 12.09
CA PRO A 433 -2.63 1.71 11.91
C PRO A 433 -1.10 1.87 11.93
N ALA A 434 -0.55 2.97 11.41
CA ALA A 434 0.89 3.19 11.34
C ALA A 434 1.54 3.21 12.73
N SER A 435 0.93 3.91 13.69
CA SER A 435 1.34 3.90 15.10
C SER A 435 1.21 2.53 15.78
N ALA A 436 0.16 1.76 15.45
CA ALA A 436 -0.04 0.42 15.99
C ALA A 436 1.02 -0.57 15.48
N HIS A 437 1.26 -0.62 14.16
CA HIS A 437 2.29 -1.49 13.58
C HIS A 437 3.70 -1.06 13.98
N ALA A 438 3.95 0.25 14.13
CA ALA A 438 5.23 0.74 14.66
C ALA A 438 5.47 0.27 16.10
N LEU A 439 4.43 0.18 16.95
CA LEU A 439 4.56 -0.42 18.27
C LEU A 439 4.81 -1.93 18.20
N VAL A 440 4.09 -2.68 17.36
CA VAL A 440 4.36 -4.13 17.20
C VAL A 440 5.80 -4.37 16.74
N ALA A 441 6.29 -3.62 15.76
CA ALA A 441 7.69 -3.71 15.34
C ALA A 441 8.66 -3.45 16.51
N GLN A 442 8.41 -2.42 17.32
CA GLN A 442 9.21 -2.13 18.52
C GLN A 442 9.17 -3.27 19.55
N LEU A 443 7.99 -3.83 19.83
CA LEU A 443 7.82 -4.94 20.79
C LEU A 443 8.52 -6.21 20.32
N VAL A 444 8.41 -6.54 19.02
CA VAL A 444 9.10 -7.68 18.41
C VAL A 444 10.62 -7.49 18.46
N THR A 445 11.14 -6.31 18.10
CA THR A 445 12.57 -6.00 18.20
C THR A 445 13.06 -6.13 19.64
N THR A 446 12.33 -5.57 20.62
CA THR A 446 12.69 -5.65 22.04
C THR A 446 12.75 -7.11 22.50
N PHE A 447 11.75 -7.93 22.14
CA PHE A 447 11.75 -9.35 22.47
C PHE A 447 12.96 -10.08 21.86
N LYS A 448 13.28 -9.81 20.59
CA LYS A 448 14.44 -10.39 19.90
C LYS A 448 15.75 -10.01 20.57
N ASP A 449 15.91 -8.76 20.98
CA ASP A 449 17.12 -8.27 21.65
C ASP A 449 17.32 -8.95 23.02
N GLU A 450 16.22 -9.24 23.73
CA GLU A 450 16.24 -9.91 25.03
C GLU A 450 16.44 -11.43 24.93
N HIS A 451 15.86 -12.09 23.93
CA HIS A 451 15.79 -13.56 23.83
C HIS A 451 16.68 -14.17 22.74
N GLY A 452 17.24 -13.35 21.85
CA GLY A 452 18.06 -13.77 20.71
C GLY A 452 17.27 -14.39 19.55
N SER A 453 15.94 -14.46 19.64
CA SER A 453 15.06 -15.01 18.61
C SER A 453 13.70 -14.32 18.62
N CYS A 454 12.93 -14.51 17.55
CA CYS A 454 11.54 -14.05 17.48
C CYS A 454 10.63 -14.82 18.45
N PRO A 455 9.50 -14.21 18.89
CA PRO A 455 8.44 -14.97 19.53
C PRO A 455 8.00 -16.12 18.61
N THR A 456 7.72 -17.30 19.18
CA THR A 456 7.50 -18.53 18.41
C THR A 456 6.31 -18.45 17.45
N GLY A 457 5.30 -17.65 17.77
CA GLY A 457 4.13 -17.39 16.94
C GLY A 457 4.28 -16.17 16.00
N GLN A 458 5.43 -15.50 15.98
CA GLN A 458 5.59 -14.24 15.27
C GLN A 458 6.06 -14.44 13.84
N TRP A 459 5.19 -14.15 12.87
CA TRP A 459 5.57 -14.05 11.46
C TRP A 459 5.95 -12.61 11.09
N VAL A 460 5.03 -11.67 11.36
CA VAL A 460 5.17 -10.24 11.05
C VAL A 460 6.34 -9.61 11.80
N GLY A 461 7.22 -8.89 11.10
CA GLY A 461 8.40 -8.24 11.65
C GLY A 461 9.56 -9.19 11.98
N CYS A 462 9.43 -10.47 11.62
CA CYS A 462 10.37 -11.52 12.01
C CYS A 462 11.18 -12.12 10.86
N THR A 463 10.96 -11.67 9.63
CA THR A 463 11.75 -12.02 8.45
C THR A 463 13.12 -11.31 8.49
N GLY A 464 14.09 -11.95 9.15
CA GLY A 464 15.45 -11.45 9.24
C GLY A 464 16.23 -12.09 10.39
N ALA A 465 17.20 -12.93 9.99
CA ALA A 465 18.24 -13.62 10.77
C ALA A 465 18.02 -15.12 11.07
N ALA A 466 18.19 -15.95 10.04
CA ALA A 466 18.99 -17.16 10.16
C ALA A 466 19.96 -17.20 8.97
N LYS A 467 21.23 -16.86 9.23
CA LYS A 467 22.34 -17.17 8.34
C LYS A 467 22.86 -18.56 8.65
#